data_AF-A0A1V5C1M2-F1
#
_entry.id   AF-A0A1V5C1M2-F1
#
_cell.length_a   1.000
_cell.length_b   1.000
_cell.length_c   1.000
_cell.angle_alpha   90.00
_cell.angle_beta   90.00
_cell.angle_gamma   90.00
#
_symmetry.space_group_name_H-M   'P 1'
#
loop_
_entity.id
_entity.type
_entity.pdbx_description
1 polymer ?
#
loop_
_entity_poly.entity_id
_entity_poly.type
_entity_poly.pdbx_seq_one_letter_code
_entity_poly.pdbx_strand_id
1 'polypeptide(L)'
;MPIEVKAYKCEKCKKAYLSEKVAEDCCKDVPKNNTCRVCGVEVKKPWMICDYCKTQEYYDKAKKIPYKDYKVAMFYSEDTDKYYSDIDELMEDIDNRAFDDGIPETEVVYPEWAFGCKEIPFRIGVDHMLEIASEEMYEEFEYDRDVVDLKELHEFIEQWNQKQTAKAYVPDYKTVVIFG
;
A
#
# COMPACT_ATOMS: atom_id res chain seq x y z
N MET A 1 -10.39 -38.22 -10.59
CA MET A 1 -11.85 -38.10 -10.44
C MET A 1 -12.26 -36.77 -11.04
N PRO A 2 -13.21 -36.71 -11.99
CA PRO A 2 -13.72 -35.44 -12.51
C PRO A 2 -14.50 -34.72 -11.41
N ILE A 3 -14.28 -33.41 -11.28
CA ILE A 3 -15.03 -32.54 -10.36
C ILE A 3 -16.15 -31.91 -11.18
N GLU A 4 -17.40 -32.15 -10.79
CA GLU A 4 -18.55 -31.48 -11.37
C GLU A 4 -18.73 -30.11 -10.70
N VAL A 5 -18.80 -29.05 -11.51
CA VAL A 5 -18.96 -27.67 -11.04
C VAL A 5 -20.19 -27.06 -11.68
N LYS A 6 -21.12 -26.57 -10.85
CA LYS A 6 -22.30 -25.83 -11.32
C LYS A 6 -21.88 -24.39 -11.65
N ALA A 7 -22.07 -23.99 -12.91
CA ALA A 7 -21.82 -22.63 -13.37
C ALA A 7 -23.11 -21.99 -13.92
N TYR A 8 -23.18 -20.67 -13.80
CA TYR A 8 -24.31 -19.82 -14.19
C TYR A 8 -23.84 -18.85 -15.27
N LYS A 9 -24.66 -18.63 -16.29
CA LYS A 9 -24.27 -17.87 -17.49
C LYS A 9 -25.01 -16.55 -17.54
N CYS A 10 -24.29 -15.44 -17.72
CA CYS A 10 -24.91 -14.15 -17.99
C CYS A 10 -25.64 -14.20 -19.34
N GLU A 11 -26.93 -13.87 -19.34
CA GLU A 11 -27.74 -13.97 -20.56
C GLU A 11 -27.34 -12.93 -21.62
N LYS A 12 -26.77 -11.79 -21.23
CA LYS A 12 -26.36 -10.72 -22.15
C LYS A 12 -24.99 -10.98 -22.79
N CYS A 13 -23.92 -11.06 -22.00
CA CYS A 13 -22.55 -11.19 -22.54
C CYS A 13 -22.05 -12.65 -22.64
N LYS A 14 -22.87 -13.62 -22.21
CA LYS A 14 -22.60 -15.07 -22.29
C LYS A 14 -21.40 -15.57 -21.46
N LYS A 15 -20.78 -14.73 -20.61
CA LYS A 15 -19.75 -15.16 -19.64
C LYS A 15 -20.35 -16.10 -18.57
N ALA A 16 -19.58 -17.11 -18.19
CA ALA A 16 -19.95 -18.06 -17.14
C ALA A 16 -19.32 -17.69 -15.79
N TYR A 17 -20.06 -17.88 -14.71
CA TYR A 17 -19.70 -17.55 -13.34
C TYR A 17 -20.06 -18.70 -12.41
N LEU A 18 -19.33 -18.85 -11.31
CA LEU A 18 -19.62 -19.88 -10.29
C LEU A 18 -20.77 -19.47 -9.35
N SER A 19 -21.15 -18.19 -9.37
CA SER A 19 -22.23 -17.62 -8.55
C SER A 19 -23.37 -17.14 -9.44
N GLU A 20 -24.58 -17.60 -9.14
CA GLU A 20 -25.82 -17.19 -9.82
C GLU A 20 -26.02 -15.68 -9.74
N LYS A 21 -25.87 -15.12 -8.53
CA LYS A 21 -25.98 -13.67 -8.29
C LYS A 21 -25.01 -12.87 -9.14
N VAL A 22 -23.76 -13.34 -9.30
CA VAL A 22 -22.75 -12.66 -10.13
C VAL A 22 -23.10 -12.77 -11.62
N ALA A 23 -23.63 -13.91 -12.08
CA ALA A 23 -24.11 -14.07 -13.45
C ALA A 23 -25.29 -13.14 -13.75
N GLU A 24 -26.22 -12.97 -12.81
CA GLU A 24 -27.34 -12.03 -12.90
C GLU A 24 -26.86 -10.57 -12.92
N ASP A 25 -25.88 -10.20 -12.09
CA ASP A 25 -25.39 -8.83 -11.96
C ASP A 25 -24.34 -8.43 -13.02
N CYS A 26 -23.82 -9.40 -13.79
CA CYS A 26 -22.76 -9.23 -14.78
C CYS A 26 -22.98 -8.09 -15.80
N CYS A 27 -24.21 -7.88 -16.24
CA CYS A 27 -24.57 -6.87 -17.24
C CYS A 27 -25.81 -6.05 -16.81
N LYS A 28 -26.08 -6.00 -15.51
CA LYS A 28 -26.93 -4.96 -14.93
C LYS A 28 -26.08 -3.69 -14.85
N ASP A 29 -26.72 -2.53 -14.98
CA ASP A 29 -26.09 -1.26 -14.62
C ASP A 29 -25.84 -1.30 -13.12
N VAL A 30 -24.68 -1.81 -12.74
CA VAL A 30 -24.19 -1.74 -11.37
C VAL A 30 -24.10 -0.25 -11.06
N PRO A 31 -24.55 0.23 -9.88
CA PRO A 31 -24.33 1.61 -9.49
C PRO A 31 -22.88 1.97 -9.82
N LYS A 32 -22.72 2.97 -10.69
CA LYS A 32 -21.41 3.45 -11.15
C LYS A 32 -20.54 3.87 -9.95
N ASN A 33 -21.21 4.16 -8.83
CA ASN A 33 -20.70 4.83 -7.68
C ASN A 33 -20.81 3.85 -6.51
N ASN A 34 -19.71 3.24 -6.07
CA ASN A 34 -19.69 2.70 -4.70
C ASN A 34 -19.74 3.93 -3.78
N THR A 35 -20.43 3.84 -2.64
CA THR A 35 -20.42 4.91 -1.64
C THR A 35 -19.64 4.46 -0.42
N CYS A 36 -18.84 5.35 0.16
CA CYS A 36 -18.17 5.15 1.43
C CYS A 36 -19.20 4.76 2.49
N ARG A 37 -18.98 3.64 3.17
CA ARG A 37 -19.88 3.14 4.22
C ARG A 37 -20.01 4.06 5.44
N VAL A 38 -19.09 5.02 5.60
CA VAL A 38 -19.01 5.92 6.76
C VAL A 38 -19.63 7.28 6.44
N CYS A 39 -19.18 7.94 5.36
CA CYS A 39 -19.61 9.30 5.02
C CYS A 39 -20.49 9.41 3.76
N GLY A 40 -20.73 8.31 3.05
CA GLY A 40 -21.62 8.27 1.88
C GLY A 40 -21.03 8.84 0.57
N VAL A 41 -19.82 9.43 0.58
CA VAL A 41 -19.17 9.94 -0.63
C VAL A 41 -18.88 8.83 -1.63
N GLU A 42 -18.85 9.16 -2.92
CA GLU A 42 -18.50 8.19 -3.94
C GLU A 42 -17.04 7.71 -3.81
N VAL A 43 -16.84 6.40 -3.94
CA VAL A 43 -15.54 5.74 -3.92
C VAL A 43 -15.41 4.85 -5.15
N LYS A 44 -14.20 4.75 -5.70
CA LYS A 44 -13.91 3.86 -6.82
C LYS A 44 -13.95 2.40 -6.36
N LYS A 45 -14.48 1.50 -7.18
CA LYS A 45 -14.36 0.05 -6.91
C LYS A 45 -12.88 -0.36 -6.92
N PRO A 46 -12.46 -1.36 -6.10
CA PRO A 46 -13.28 -2.21 -5.22
C PRO A 46 -13.52 -1.65 -3.82
N TRP A 47 -13.20 -0.38 -3.55
CA TRP A 47 -13.19 0.19 -2.20
C TRP A 47 -14.61 0.40 -1.64
N MET A 48 -14.76 0.22 -0.32
CA MET A 48 -16.02 0.42 0.44
C MET A 48 -15.95 1.59 1.42
N ILE A 49 -14.79 2.21 1.55
CA ILE A 49 -14.51 3.33 2.44
C ILE A 49 -13.60 4.29 1.68
N CYS A 50 -13.82 5.60 1.83
CA CYS A 50 -12.92 6.60 1.23
C CYS A 50 -11.64 6.72 2.05
N ASP A 51 -10.58 7.25 1.43
CA ASP A 51 -9.27 7.37 2.09
C ASP A 51 -9.36 8.22 3.36
N TYR A 52 -10.11 9.32 3.33
CA TYR A 52 -10.36 10.14 4.53
C TYR A 52 -10.92 9.32 5.71
N CYS A 53 -12.02 8.58 5.49
CA CYS A 53 -12.62 7.79 6.57
C CYS A 53 -11.73 6.62 7.00
N LYS A 54 -10.95 6.04 6.07
CA LYS A 54 -9.98 4.97 6.38
C LYS A 54 -8.86 5.50 7.25
N THR A 55 -8.30 6.65 6.88
CA THR A 55 -7.25 7.35 7.64
C THR A 55 -7.77 7.78 9.01
N GLN A 56 -9.00 8.29 9.10
CA GLN A 56 -9.63 8.61 10.39
C GLN A 56 -9.77 7.36 11.27
N GLU A 57 -10.22 6.22 10.71
CA GLU A 57 -10.30 4.97 11.47
C GLU A 57 -8.93 4.50 11.99
N TYR A 58 -7.86 4.69 11.22
CA TYR A 58 -6.50 4.40 11.69
C TYR A 58 -6.07 5.37 12.78
N TYR A 59 -6.27 6.67 12.55
CA TYR A 59 -5.98 7.71 13.51
C TYR A 59 -6.66 7.42 14.85
N ASP A 60 -7.97 7.16 14.86
CA ASP A 60 -8.76 6.94 16.07
C ASP A 60 -8.22 5.76 16.89
N LYS A 61 -7.84 4.66 16.22
CA LYS A 61 -7.33 3.43 16.85
C LYS A 61 -5.85 3.49 17.22
N ALA A 62 -5.08 4.37 16.60
CA ALA A 62 -3.64 4.46 16.81
C ALA A 62 -3.28 4.96 18.22
N LYS A 63 -2.09 4.58 18.68
CA LYS A 63 -1.45 5.19 19.84
C LYS A 63 -0.87 6.54 19.44
N LYS A 64 -1.23 7.60 20.17
CA LYS A 64 -0.72 8.96 19.94
C LYS A 64 0.54 9.16 20.76
N ILE A 65 1.60 9.65 20.12
CA ILE A 65 2.89 9.93 20.73
C ILE A 65 3.27 11.38 20.38
N PRO A 66 3.57 12.24 21.36
CA PRO A 66 4.13 13.56 21.07
C PRO A 66 5.45 13.45 20.31
N TYR A 67 5.71 14.33 19.34
CA TYR A 67 6.91 14.29 18.49
C TYR A 67 8.21 14.24 19.31
N LYS A 68 8.32 15.05 20.37
CA LYS A 68 9.45 15.04 21.31
C LYS A 68 9.75 13.66 21.95
N ASP A 69 8.71 12.83 22.10
CA ASP A 69 8.79 11.51 22.72
C ASP A 69 8.93 10.39 21.69
N TYR A 70 8.79 10.70 20.40
CA TYR A 70 8.97 9.76 19.30
C TYR A 70 10.44 9.42 19.11
N LYS A 71 10.74 8.14 18.86
CA LYS A 71 12.12 7.58 18.88
C LYS A 71 12.57 6.91 17.60
N VAL A 72 11.65 6.69 16.66
CA VAL A 72 12.00 6.16 15.34
C VAL A 72 12.42 7.34 14.46
N ALA A 73 13.45 7.14 13.65
CA ALA A 73 14.08 8.24 12.92
C ALA A 73 13.19 8.88 11.85
N MET A 74 12.15 8.17 11.38
CA MET A 74 11.26 8.65 10.32
C MET A 74 9.81 8.60 10.77
N PHE A 75 9.00 9.50 10.24
CA PHE A 75 7.54 9.41 10.22
C PHE A 75 7.04 9.56 8.79
N TYR A 76 5.78 9.18 8.55
CA TYR A 76 5.17 9.15 7.23
C TYR A 76 3.91 10.02 7.19
N SER A 77 3.85 10.92 6.23
CA SER A 77 2.71 11.81 6.01
C SER A 77 1.87 11.29 4.84
N GLU A 78 0.60 10.97 5.13
CA GLU A 78 -0.38 10.61 4.10
C GLU A 78 -0.70 11.78 3.17
N ASP A 79 -0.66 13.01 3.67
CA ASP A 79 -0.97 14.21 2.88
C ASP A 79 0.04 14.40 1.75
N THR A 80 1.28 13.97 2.00
CA THR A 80 2.39 14.15 1.08
C THR A 80 2.89 12.87 0.41
N ASP A 81 2.40 11.70 0.86
CA ASP A 81 2.84 10.34 0.48
C ASP A 81 4.37 10.17 0.55
N LYS A 82 4.98 10.69 1.62
CA LYS A 82 6.43 10.72 1.81
C LYS A 82 6.85 10.47 3.27
N TYR A 83 8.13 10.16 3.43
CA TYR A 83 8.79 9.98 4.73
C TYR A 83 9.65 11.19 5.05
N TYR A 84 9.70 11.56 6.33
CA TYR A 84 10.46 12.71 6.80
C TYR A 84 11.22 12.36 8.06
N SER A 85 12.40 12.95 8.17
CA SER A 85 13.29 12.78 9.33
C SER A 85 13.01 13.79 10.44
N ASP A 86 12.44 14.94 10.08
CA ASP A 86 12.01 15.98 10.99
C ASP A 86 10.82 16.79 10.45
N ILE A 87 10.23 17.60 11.34
CA ILE A 87 9.05 18.42 11.03
C ILE A 87 9.38 19.51 10.01
N ASP A 88 10.57 20.12 10.08
CA ASP A 88 10.92 21.26 9.21
C ASP A 88 11.02 20.81 7.75
N GLU A 89 11.56 19.61 7.49
CA GLU A 89 11.58 18.96 6.17
C GLU A 89 10.16 18.77 5.59
N LEU A 90 9.20 18.37 6.43
CA LEU A 90 7.81 18.23 6.04
C LEU A 90 7.18 19.59 5.69
N MET A 91 7.39 20.59 6.53
CA MET A 91 6.83 21.93 6.31
C MET A 91 7.40 22.57 5.04
N GLU A 92 8.71 22.44 4.79
CA GLU A 92 9.35 22.95 3.57
C GLU A 92 8.79 22.26 2.31
N ASP A 93 8.57 20.94 2.34
CA ASP A 93 7.96 20.24 1.20
C ASP A 93 6.50 20.66 0.97
N ILE A 94 5.75 20.97 2.03
CA ILE A 94 4.38 21.51 1.91
C ILE A 94 4.41 22.91 1.28
N ASP A 95 5.29 23.78 1.75
CA ASP A 95 5.43 25.15 1.23
C ASP A 95 5.81 25.15 -0.25
N ASN A 96 6.77 24.31 -0.65
CA ASN A 96 7.20 24.18 -2.03
C ASN A 96 6.06 23.71 -2.95
N ARG A 97 5.26 22.73 -2.52
CA ARG A 97 4.09 22.27 -3.28
C ARG A 97 3.02 23.36 -3.38
N ALA A 98 2.74 24.04 -2.28
CA ALA A 98 1.78 25.14 -2.27
C ALA A 98 2.20 26.24 -3.23
N PHE A 99 3.49 26.59 -3.27
CA PHE A 99 4.05 27.54 -4.22
C PHE A 99 3.86 27.08 -5.67
N ASP A 100 4.20 25.83 -5.97
CA ASP A 100 4.06 25.25 -7.32
C ASP A 100 2.59 25.21 -7.79
N ASP A 101 1.66 24.94 -6.86
CA ASP A 101 0.22 24.92 -7.11
C ASP A 101 -0.43 26.33 -7.08
N GLY A 102 0.35 27.37 -6.79
CA GLY A 102 -0.13 28.77 -6.71
C GLY A 102 -1.04 29.05 -5.51
N ILE A 103 -0.96 28.24 -4.46
CA ILE A 103 -1.69 28.39 -3.20
C ILE A 103 -1.03 29.50 -2.38
N PRO A 104 -1.78 30.56 -1.97
CA PRO A 104 -1.22 31.60 -1.11
C PRO A 104 -0.77 31.03 0.25
N GLU A 105 0.32 31.56 0.82
CA GLU A 105 0.82 31.16 2.16
C GLU A 105 -0.27 31.18 3.24
N THR A 106 -1.21 32.12 3.16
CA THR A 106 -2.33 32.23 4.10
C THR A 106 -3.35 31.09 4.04
N GLU A 107 -3.30 30.28 2.99
CA GLU A 107 -4.21 29.15 2.74
C GLU A 107 -3.51 27.79 2.90
N VAL A 108 -2.20 27.79 3.19
CA VAL A 108 -1.44 26.56 3.43
C VAL A 108 -1.92 25.90 4.72
N VAL A 109 -2.27 24.63 4.62
CA VAL A 109 -2.70 23.80 5.76
C VAL A 109 -1.55 22.88 6.14
N TYR A 110 -0.98 23.11 7.32
CA TYR A 110 0.04 22.23 7.88
C TYR A 110 -0.60 21.09 8.67
N PRO A 111 -0.10 19.86 8.54
CA PRO A 111 -0.59 18.73 9.31
C PRO A 111 -0.22 18.90 10.79
N GLU A 112 -1.14 18.53 11.67
CA GLU A 112 -0.91 18.50 13.13
C GLU A 112 -0.26 17.19 13.59
N TRP A 113 -0.23 16.20 12.70
CA TRP A 113 0.22 14.84 12.99
C TRP A 113 0.63 14.10 11.73
N ALA A 114 1.39 13.02 11.91
CA ALA A 114 1.75 12.07 10.88
C ALA A 114 1.71 10.63 11.44
N PHE A 115 1.74 9.61 10.58
CA PHE A 115 1.91 8.25 11.06
C PHE A 115 3.36 8.00 11.47
N GLY A 116 3.55 7.22 12.52
CA GLY A 116 4.87 6.68 12.84
C GLY A 116 5.33 5.70 11.75
N CYS A 117 6.56 5.21 11.89
CA CYS A 117 7.15 4.21 11.03
C CYS A 117 7.62 3.00 11.84
N LYS A 118 7.71 1.86 11.17
CA LYS A 118 8.49 0.71 11.63
C LYS A 118 9.81 0.68 10.89
N GLU A 119 10.89 0.53 11.63
CA GLU A 119 12.18 0.18 11.05
C GLU A 119 12.14 -1.26 10.55
N ILE A 120 12.53 -1.46 9.30
CA ILE A 120 12.78 -2.77 8.73
C ILE A 120 14.23 -2.86 8.27
N PRO A 121 14.91 -3.99 8.47
CA PRO A 121 16.28 -4.15 7.98
C PRO A 121 16.29 -4.11 6.46
N PHE A 122 17.30 -3.45 5.87
CA PHE A 122 17.56 -3.59 4.45
C PHE A 122 17.93 -5.05 4.14
N ARG A 123 17.17 -5.67 3.25
CA ARG A 123 17.39 -7.04 2.81
C ARG A 123 17.03 -7.18 1.34
N ILE A 124 17.83 -7.98 0.65
CA ILE A 124 17.51 -8.44 -0.69
C ILE A 124 16.65 -9.70 -0.57
N GLY A 125 15.48 -9.70 -1.21
CA GLY A 125 14.60 -10.85 -1.32
C GLY A 125 14.87 -11.61 -2.60
N VAL A 126 15.47 -12.80 -2.49
CA VAL A 126 15.85 -13.63 -3.65
C VAL A 126 14.63 -14.03 -4.48
N ASP A 127 13.55 -14.50 -3.84
CA ASP A 127 12.34 -14.93 -4.53
C ASP A 127 11.77 -13.81 -5.41
N HIS A 128 11.66 -12.59 -4.86
CA HIS A 128 11.15 -11.45 -5.61
C HIS A 128 12.03 -11.07 -6.80
N MET A 129 13.36 -11.14 -6.65
CA MET A 129 14.27 -10.89 -7.78
C MET A 129 14.14 -11.95 -8.87
N LEU A 130 13.94 -13.21 -8.48
CA LEU A 130 13.77 -14.31 -9.42
C LEU A 130 12.43 -14.24 -10.14
N GLU A 131 11.36 -13.87 -9.43
CA GLU A 131 10.05 -13.60 -10.04
C GLU A 131 10.19 -12.55 -11.14
N ILE A 132 10.75 -11.38 -10.83
CA ILE A 132 10.97 -10.31 -11.82
C ILE A 132 11.84 -10.79 -12.99
N ALA A 133 12.94 -11.49 -12.70
CA ALA A 133 13.82 -12.00 -13.76
C ALA A 133 13.13 -13.05 -14.64
N SER A 134 12.19 -13.82 -14.07
CA SER A 134 11.43 -14.85 -14.78
C SER A 134 10.36 -14.27 -15.70
N GLU A 135 9.82 -13.08 -15.40
CA GLU A 135 8.85 -12.39 -16.25
C GLU A 135 9.42 -12.05 -17.64
N GLU A 136 10.74 -11.89 -17.76
CA GLU A 136 11.43 -11.62 -19.03
C GLU A 136 11.80 -12.89 -19.80
N MET A 137 11.55 -14.07 -19.22
CA MET A 137 11.85 -15.36 -19.84
C MET A 137 10.67 -15.88 -20.66
N TYR A 138 10.89 -16.98 -21.39
CA TYR A 138 9.85 -17.62 -22.18
C TYR A 138 8.77 -18.24 -21.28
N GLU A 139 7.55 -18.42 -21.81
CA GLU A 139 6.34 -18.79 -21.04
C GLU A 139 6.44 -20.05 -20.18
N GLU A 140 7.34 -20.98 -20.54
CA GLU A 140 7.54 -22.24 -19.82
C GLU A 140 8.67 -22.18 -18.79
N PHE A 141 9.35 -21.05 -18.65
CA PHE A 141 10.45 -20.88 -17.71
C PHE A 141 9.95 -20.93 -16.27
N GLU A 142 10.57 -21.79 -15.46
CA GLU A 142 10.29 -21.92 -14.03
C GLU A 142 11.61 -21.84 -13.28
N TYR A 143 11.83 -20.78 -12.49
CA TYR A 143 13.14 -20.57 -11.85
C TYR A 143 13.52 -21.72 -10.89
N ASP A 144 12.54 -22.35 -10.22
CA ASP A 144 12.78 -23.50 -9.34
C ASP A 144 13.31 -24.74 -10.09
N ARG A 145 13.03 -24.84 -11.40
CA ARG A 145 13.42 -25.96 -12.27
C ARG A 145 14.64 -25.64 -13.11
N ASP A 146 14.68 -24.44 -13.67
CA ASP A 146 15.57 -24.06 -14.74
C ASP A 146 16.80 -23.28 -14.25
N VAL A 147 16.75 -22.70 -13.05
CA VAL A 147 17.93 -22.05 -12.42
C VAL A 147 18.77 -23.08 -11.69
N VAL A 148 20.05 -23.13 -12.04
CA VAL A 148 21.04 -24.00 -11.40
C VAL A 148 21.53 -23.35 -10.10
N ASP A 149 21.76 -24.18 -9.07
CA ASP A 149 22.30 -23.78 -7.77
C ASP A 149 21.51 -22.68 -7.04
N LEU A 150 20.18 -22.66 -7.23
CA LEU A 150 19.27 -21.71 -6.57
C LEU A 150 19.47 -21.67 -5.04
N LYS A 151 19.68 -22.83 -4.41
CA LYS A 151 19.96 -22.92 -2.97
C LYS A 151 21.24 -22.15 -2.57
N GLU A 152 22.30 -22.22 -3.37
CA GLU A 152 23.54 -21.50 -3.10
C GLU A 152 23.32 -19.99 -3.16
N LEU A 153 22.55 -19.51 -4.13
CA LEU A 153 22.16 -18.10 -4.23
C LEU A 153 21.39 -17.64 -2.98
N HIS A 154 20.42 -18.43 -2.51
CA HIS A 154 19.68 -18.13 -1.28
C HIS A 154 20.60 -18.04 -0.07
N GLU A 155 21.48 -19.02 0.13
CA GLU A 155 22.40 -19.06 1.26
C GLU A 155 23.40 -17.89 1.21
N PHE A 156 23.91 -17.57 0.03
CA PHE A 156 24.81 -16.43 -0.17
C PHE A 156 24.13 -15.11 0.19
N ILE A 157 22.93 -14.85 -0.34
CA ILE A 157 22.21 -13.60 -0.11
C ILE A 157 21.77 -13.48 1.36
N GLU A 158 21.36 -14.57 2.01
CA GLU A 158 21.03 -14.56 3.42
C GLU A 158 22.24 -14.19 4.29
N GLN A 159 23.41 -14.78 4.03
CA GLN A 159 24.65 -14.42 4.72
C GLN A 159 25.10 -12.98 4.42
N TRP A 160 24.85 -12.49 3.21
CA TRP A 160 25.13 -11.11 2.85
C TRP A 160 24.19 -10.13 3.57
N ASN A 161 22.89 -10.44 3.62
CA ASN A 161 21.86 -9.67 4.32
C ASN A 161 22.19 -9.55 5.82
N GLN A 162 22.68 -10.61 6.45
CA GLN A 162 23.06 -10.61 7.87
C GLN A 162 24.19 -9.62 8.21
N LYS A 163 24.99 -9.20 7.22
CA LYS A 163 26.08 -8.23 7.40
C LYS A 163 25.60 -6.78 7.26
N GLN A 164 24.39 -6.56 6.75
CA GLN A 164 23.89 -5.21 6.48
C GLN A 164 23.33 -4.57 7.74
N THR A 165 23.64 -3.29 7.92
CA THR A 165 23.15 -2.46 9.03
C THR A 165 22.19 -1.37 8.59
N ALA A 166 22.03 -1.20 7.28
CA ALA A 166 21.10 -0.25 6.70
C ALA A 166 19.65 -0.59 7.07
N LYS A 167 18.83 0.45 7.21
CA LYS A 167 17.42 0.35 7.57
C LYS A 167 16.58 1.00 6.49
N ALA A 168 15.41 0.43 6.26
CA ALA A 168 14.31 1.06 5.56
C ALA A 168 13.16 1.30 6.55
N TYR A 169 12.18 2.09 6.12
CA TYR A 169 11.04 2.46 6.95
C TYR A 169 9.76 2.16 6.18
N VAL A 170 8.75 1.71 6.90
CA VAL A 170 7.39 1.52 6.38
C VAL A 170 6.38 2.15 7.32
N PRO A 171 5.21 2.61 6.85
CA PRO A 171 4.25 3.30 7.70
C PRO A 171 3.71 2.38 8.79
N ASP A 172 3.59 2.92 10.00
CA ASP A 172 2.95 2.28 11.14
C ASP A 172 1.58 2.91 11.42
N TYR A 173 0.54 2.43 10.76
CA TYR A 173 -0.84 2.88 11.00
C TYR A 173 -1.39 2.61 12.41
N LYS A 174 -0.58 2.04 13.31
CA LYS A 174 -0.91 1.85 14.74
C LYS A 174 -0.31 2.94 15.63
N THR A 175 0.55 3.80 15.10
CA THR A 175 1.22 4.87 15.83
C THR A 175 1.01 6.18 15.09
N VAL A 176 0.57 7.21 15.81
CA VAL A 176 0.45 8.58 15.30
C VAL A 176 1.40 9.48 16.09
N VAL A 177 2.18 10.27 15.37
CA VAL A 177 3.11 11.27 15.90
C VAL A 177 2.41 12.62 15.86
N ILE A 178 2.28 13.28 17.01
CA ILE A 178 1.61 14.59 17.15
C ILE A 178 2.67 15.68 17.21
N PHE A 179 2.58 16.69 16.34
CA PHE A 179 3.62 17.72 16.17
C PHE A 179 3.60 18.84 17.22
N GLY A 180 2.43 19.11 17.80
CA GLY A 180 2.21 19.79 19.10
C GLY A 180 3.16 20.92 19.49
#